data_AF-A0A2N3VDS7-F1
#
_entry.id   AF-A0A2N3VDS7-F1
#
_cell.length_a   1.000
_cell.length_b   1.000
_cell.length_c   1.000
_cell.angle_alpha   90.00
_cell.angle_beta   90.00
_cell.angle_gamma   90.00
#
_symmetry.space_group_name_H-M   'P 1'
#
loop_
_entity.id
_entity.type
_entity.pdbx_description
1 polymer ?
#
loop_
_entity_poly.entity_id
_entity_poly.type
_entity_poly.pdbx_seq_one_letter_code
_entity_poly.pdbx_strand_id
1 'polypeptide(L)'
;MRARPRLDIGRNERVNSDDPIVVNLPTTTAPMTVSERRAALRQLIALFGLMNTMIELSTSGAPRSVAEHAVTARDLVGELVADLSAAR
;
A
#
# COMPACT_ATOMS: atom_id res chain seq x y z
N MET A 1 44.18 -28.87 31.84
CA MET A 1 43.17 -29.28 30.83
C MET A 1 41.89 -28.48 31.12
N ARG A 2 41.61 -27.40 30.39
CA ARG A 2 40.39 -26.57 30.57
C ARG A 2 39.57 -26.65 29.28
N ALA A 3 38.36 -27.19 29.40
CA ALA A 3 37.41 -27.30 28.29
C ALA A 3 36.91 -25.90 27.87
N ARG A 4 36.86 -25.64 26.56
CA ARG A 4 36.26 -24.44 25.98
C ARG A 4 34.73 -24.59 26.02
N PRO A 5 33.94 -23.55 26.35
CA PRO A 5 32.50 -23.59 26.15
C PRO A 5 32.20 -23.54 24.65
N ARG A 6 31.41 -24.50 24.16
CA ARG A 6 30.83 -24.47 22.81
C ARG A 6 29.84 -23.31 22.74
N LEU A 7 30.07 -22.38 21.81
CA LEU A 7 29.07 -21.44 21.34
C LEU A 7 27.91 -22.26 20.75
N ASP A 8 26.78 -22.27 21.45
CA ASP A 8 25.50 -22.72 20.89
C ASP A 8 25.02 -21.61 19.95
N ILE A 9 25.42 -21.72 18.67
CA ILE A 9 24.89 -20.88 17.62
C ILE A 9 23.46 -21.36 17.39
N GLY A 10 22.55 -20.71 18.12
CA GLY A 10 21.12 -20.86 17.97
C GLY A 10 20.76 -20.90 16.48
N ARG A 11 20.02 -21.95 16.13
CA ARG A 11 19.48 -22.16 14.79
C ARG A 11 18.84 -20.87 14.31
N ASN A 12 19.43 -20.25 13.28
CA ASN A 12 18.73 -19.23 12.51
C ASN A 12 17.57 -19.94 11.80
N GLU A 13 16.41 -19.98 12.45
CA GLU A 13 15.15 -20.23 11.78
C GLU A 13 15.06 -19.19 10.67
N ARG A 14 15.19 -19.65 9.42
CA ARG A 14 14.88 -18.83 8.25
C ARG A 14 13.42 -18.48 8.40
N VAL A 15 13.13 -17.25 8.81
CA VAL A 15 11.79 -16.69 8.71
C VAL A 15 11.47 -16.74 7.21
N ASN A 16 10.62 -17.71 6.84
CA ASN A 16 10.22 -17.93 5.48
C ASN A 16 9.50 -16.66 5.04
N SER A 17 10.17 -15.82 4.25
CA SER A 17 9.64 -14.52 3.80
C SER A 17 8.52 -14.66 2.76
N ASP A 18 8.12 -15.90 2.49
CA ASP A 18 7.04 -16.29 1.58
C ASP A 18 5.70 -16.48 2.28
N ASP A 19 5.60 -16.28 3.61
CA ASP A 19 4.29 -16.23 4.25
C ASP A 19 3.55 -14.97 3.76
N PRO A 20 2.47 -15.11 2.97
CA PRO A 20 1.71 -13.95 2.55
C PRO A 20 1.18 -13.27 3.82
N ILE A 21 1.39 -11.96 3.93
CA ILE A 21 0.72 -11.16 4.94
C ILE A 21 -0.77 -11.25 4.62
N VAL A 22 -1.48 -12.17 5.30
CA VAL A 22 -2.93 -12.27 5.22
C VAL A 22 -3.49 -11.08 5.98
N VAL A 23 -3.64 -9.96 5.27
CA VAL A 23 -4.33 -8.78 5.79
C VAL A 23 -5.81 -9.13 5.85
N ASN A 24 -6.25 -9.66 6.99
CA ASN A 24 -7.64 -9.96 7.26
C ASN A 24 -8.37 -8.64 7.58
N LEU A 25 -8.59 -7.82 6.55
CA LEU A 25 -9.37 -6.60 6.66
C LEU A 25 -10.85 -6.99 6.79
N PRO A 26 -11.58 -6.57 7.84
CA PRO A 26 -13.02 -6.81 7.91
C PRO A 26 -13.70 -6.06 6.76
N THR A 27 -14.09 -6.76 5.69
CA THR A 27 -14.88 -6.19 4.61
C THR A 27 -16.34 -6.14 5.03
N THR A 28 -16.68 -5.18 5.91
CA THR A 28 -18.08 -4.82 6.13
C THR A 28 -18.57 -4.11 4.87
N THR A 29 -19.10 -4.88 3.92
CA THR A 29 -19.72 -4.33 2.71
C THR A 29 -21.17 -3.91 3.03
N ALA A 30 -21.34 -2.88 3.86
CA ALA A 30 -22.58 -2.13 3.82
C ALA A 30 -22.72 -1.55 2.39
N PRO A 31 -23.89 -1.64 1.74
CA PRO A 31 -24.05 -1.13 0.39
C PRO A 31 -23.88 0.40 0.39
N MET A 32 -22.85 0.88 -0.30
CA MET A 32 -22.61 2.32 -0.48
C MET A 32 -23.83 3.00 -1.11
N THR A 33 -24.18 4.17 -0.58
CA THR A 33 -25.16 5.08 -1.20
C THR A 33 -24.67 5.54 -2.58
N VAL A 34 -25.60 6.02 -3.41
CA VAL A 34 -25.28 6.56 -4.74
C VAL A 34 -24.32 7.76 -4.64
N SER A 35 -24.48 8.58 -3.60
CA SER A 35 -23.62 9.75 -3.35
C SER A 35 -22.19 9.36 -3.00
N GLU A 36 -22.02 8.39 -2.10
CA GLU A 36 -20.70 7.86 -1.73
C GLU A 36 -20.02 7.18 -2.93
N ARG A 37 -20.76 6.38 -3.70
CA ARG A 37 -20.25 5.75 -4.92
C ARG A 37 -19.75 6.80 -5.92
N ARG A 38 -20.50 7.90 -6.08
CA ARG A 38 -20.12 8.99 -6.99
C ARG A 38 -18.90 9.77 -6.48
N ALA A 39 -18.78 9.97 -5.17
CA ALA A 39 -17.60 10.60 -4.57
C ALA A 39 -16.35 9.72 -4.76
N ALA A 40 -16.44 8.43 -4.41
CA ALA A 40 -15.37 7.46 -4.60
C ALA A 40 -14.94 7.35 -6.08
N LEU A 41 -15.90 7.34 -7.02
CA LEU A 41 -15.57 7.31 -8.45
C LEU A 41 -14.80 8.55 -8.91
N ARG A 42 -15.12 9.75 -8.39
CA ARG A 42 -14.35 10.96 -8.73
C ARG A 42 -12.92 10.88 -8.21
N GLN A 43 -12.71 10.38 -6.99
CA GLN A 43 -11.37 10.17 -6.44
C GLN A 43 -10.58 9.13 -7.26
N LEU A 44 -11.22 8.05 -7.70
CA LEU A 44 -10.60 7.05 -8.59
C LEU A 44 -10.20 7.63 -9.95
N ILE A 45 -11.03 8.50 -10.53
CA ILE A 45 -10.68 9.19 -11.79
C ILE A 45 -9.45 10.10 -11.60
N ALA A 46 -9.38 10.83 -10.49
CA ALA A 46 -8.22 11.67 -10.17
C ALA A 46 -6.94 10.83 -10.00
N LEU A 47 -7.02 9.71 -9.28
CA LEU A 47 -5.91 8.75 -9.13
C LEU A 47 -5.45 8.19 -10.48
N PHE A 48 -6.39 7.87 -11.37
CA PHE A 48 -6.05 7.40 -12.72
C PHE A 48 -5.28 8.45 -13.53
N GLY A 49 -5.69 9.72 -13.45
CA GLY A 49 -4.95 10.83 -14.05
C GLY A 49 -3.52 10.94 -13.52
N LEU A 50 -3.35 10.87 -12.20
CA LEU A 50 -2.02 10.90 -11.55
C LEU A 50 -1.12 9.75 -11.99
N MET A 51 -1.68 8.54 -12.15
CA MET A 51 -0.91 7.39 -12.65
C MET A 51 -0.43 7.61 -14.08
N ASN A 52 -1.25 8.19 -14.96
CA ASN A 52 -0.83 8.51 -16.32
C ASN A 52 0.31 9.54 -16.32
N THR A 53 0.20 10.60 -15.51
CA THR A 53 1.29 11.58 -15.34
C THR A 53 2.57 10.94 -14.83
N MET A 54 2.49 10.01 -13.88
CA MET A 54 3.67 9.27 -13.40
C MET A 54 4.32 8.41 -14.49
N ILE A 55 3.51 7.76 -15.34
CA ILE A 55 4.01 6.98 -16.48
C ILE A 55 4.74 7.91 -17.46
N GLU A 56 4.14 9.05 -17.83
CA GLU A 56 4.75 10.03 -18.71
C GLU A 56 6.07 10.58 -18.13
N LEU A 57 6.10 10.95 -16.84
CA LEU A 57 7.29 11.41 -16.15
C LEU A 57 8.38 10.33 -16.06
N SER A 58 7.98 9.07 -15.87
CA SER A 58 8.91 7.94 -15.86
C SER A 58 9.55 7.74 -17.24
N THR A 59 8.76 7.84 -18.32
CA THR A 59 9.26 7.69 -19.69
C THR A 59 10.15 8.86 -20.14
N SER A 60 9.94 10.05 -19.59
CA SER A 60 10.71 11.27 -19.88
C SER A 60 11.98 11.41 -19.03
N GLY A 61 12.26 10.46 -18.14
CA GLY A 61 13.49 10.47 -17.33
C GLY A 61 13.46 11.47 -16.17
N ALA A 62 12.28 11.75 -15.60
CA ALA A 62 12.09 12.68 -14.48
C ALA A 62 11.76 11.94 -13.16
N PRO A 63 12.70 11.15 -12.58
CA PRO A 63 12.42 10.26 -11.45
C PRO A 63 12.01 11.00 -10.17
N ARG A 64 12.47 12.24 -9.97
CA ARG A 64 12.09 13.06 -8.82
C ARG A 64 10.62 13.48 -8.87
N SER A 65 10.16 13.88 -10.06
CA SER A 65 8.76 14.24 -10.29
C SER A 65 7.85 13.02 -10.15
N VAL A 66 8.30 11.83 -10.60
CA VAL A 66 7.57 10.57 -10.36
C VAL A 66 7.39 10.31 -8.86
N ALA A 67 8.45 10.47 -8.05
CA ALA A 67 8.36 10.25 -6.60
C ALA A 67 7.38 11.21 -5.91
N GLU A 68 7.35 12.49 -6.30
CA GLU A 68 6.41 13.49 -5.77
C GLU A 68 4.95 13.13 -6.10
N HIS A 69 4.70 12.68 -7.32
CA HIS A 69 3.37 12.26 -7.76
C HIS A 69 2.94 10.94 -7.10
N ALA A 70 3.89 10.03 -6.83
CA ALA A 70 3.63 8.77 -6.14
C ALA A 70 3.20 8.99 -4.68
N VAL A 71 3.83 9.95 -3.98
CA VAL A 71 3.41 10.34 -2.63
C VAL A 71 1.98 10.89 -2.66
N THR A 72 1.70 11.80 -3.59
CA THR A 72 0.36 12.39 -3.74
C THR A 72 -0.70 11.32 -4.02
N ALA A 73 -0.41 10.38 -4.93
CA ALA A 73 -1.30 9.28 -5.25
C ALA A 73 -1.54 8.37 -4.04
N ARG A 74 -0.49 8.05 -3.27
CA ARG A 74 -0.63 7.24 -2.04
C ARG A 74 -1.52 7.92 -1.01
N ASP A 75 -1.35 9.21 -0.79
CA ASP A 75 -2.13 9.95 0.21
C ASP A 75 -3.61 10.02 -0.19
N LEU A 76 -3.91 10.23 -1.47
CA LEU A 76 -5.28 10.17 -2.01
C LEU A 76 -5.91 8.77 -1.90
N VAL A 77 -5.13 7.71 -2.11
CA VAL A 77 -5.61 6.33 -1.86
C VAL A 77 -5.91 6.13 -0.38
N GLY A 78 -5.05 6.63 0.50
CA GLY A 78 -5.25 6.55 1.95
C GLY A 78 -6.53 7.25 2.41
N GLU A 79 -6.80 8.45 1.88
CA GLU A 79 -8.04 9.20 2.11
C GLU A 79 -9.27 8.42 1.62
N LEU A 80 -9.24 7.91 0.39
CA LEU A 80 -10.33 7.09 -0.15
C LEU A 80 -10.58 5.84 0.70
N VAL A 81 -9.53 5.13 1.14
CA VAL A 81 -9.68 3.95 2.01
C VAL A 81 -10.28 4.33 3.37
N ALA A 82 -9.88 5.46 3.95
CA ALA A 82 -10.44 5.96 5.20
C ALA A 82 -11.93 6.31 5.04
N ASP A 83 -12.29 7.03 3.98
CA ASP A 83 -13.67 7.40 3.65
C ASP A 83 -14.55 6.16 3.48
N LEU A 84 -14.07 5.17 2.71
CA LEU A 84 -14.79 3.91 2.48
C LEU A 84 -14.92 3.06 3.74
N SER A 85 -13.93 3.11 4.64
CA SER A 85 -13.97 2.38 5.92
C SER A 85 -14.89 3.05 6.95
N ALA A 86 -15.10 4.37 6.82
CA ALA A 86 -15.98 5.16 7.66
C ALA A 86 -17.44 5.15 7.16
N ALA A 87 -17.67 4.91 5.87
CA ALA A 87 -19.00 4.78 5.28
C ALA A 87 -19.75 3.59 5.93
N ARG A 88 -20.89 3.90 6.57
CA ARG A 88 -21.75 2.97 7.30
C ARG A 88 -23.18 3.03 6.78
#